data_AF-A0A3P6PA13-F1
#
_entry.id   AF-A0A3P6PA13-F1
#
_cell.length_a   1.000
_cell.length_b   1.000
_cell.length_c   1.000
_cell.angle_alpha   90.00
_cell.angle_beta   90.00
_cell.angle_gamma   90.00
#
_symmetry.space_group_name_H-M   'P 1'
#
loop_
_entity.id
_entity.type
_entity.pdbx_description
1 polymer ?
#
loop_
_entity_poly.entity_id
_entity_poly.type
_entity_poly.pdbx_seq_one_letter_code
_entity_poly.pdbx_strand_id
1 'polypeptide(L)'
;MNGTCVERVIPGNSCMIEEQCLDESNCINSVCLCPFGTRKLNGHCVPVKASLHCKATQLEIDDECLDYSKPGGSCVVNQQCLSMSTCPKGLFL
;
A
#
# COMPACT_ATOMS: atom_id res chain seq x y z
N MET A 1 22.39 -3.40 22.82
CA MET A 1 21.53 -3.01 21.68
C MET A 1 21.50 -1.49 21.66
N ASN A 2 22.22 -0.83 20.74
CA ASN A 2 22.22 0.63 20.64
C ASN A 2 20.91 1.08 19.98
N GLY A 3 19.85 1.07 20.79
CA GLY A 3 18.47 1.37 20.38
C GLY A 3 18.30 2.85 20.08
N THR A 4 18.48 3.21 18.81
CA THR A 4 18.05 4.51 18.31
C THR A 4 16.61 4.36 17.84
N CYS A 5 15.69 5.10 18.46
CA CYS A 5 14.31 5.17 17.97
C CYS A 5 14.30 5.93 16.64
N VAL A 6 13.75 5.30 15.62
CA VAL A 6 13.57 5.90 14.31
C VAL A 6 12.10 5.90 13.96
N GLU A 7 11.64 6.95 13.29
CA GLU A 7 10.25 7.06 12.87
C GLU A 7 9.98 6.07 11.72
N ARG A 8 8.83 5.39 11.77
CA ARG A 8 8.37 4.61 10.63
C ARG A 8 7.73 5.52 9.60
N VAL A 9 8.03 5.31 8.34
CA VAL A 9 7.63 6.18 7.24
C VAL A 9 6.99 5.38 6.12
N ILE A 10 6.11 6.05 5.37
CA ILE A 10 5.43 5.45 4.22
C ILE A 10 6.34 5.34 2.99
N PRO A 11 6.03 4.44 2.05
CA PRO A 11 6.63 4.41 0.72
C PRO A 11 6.74 5.80 0.08
N GLY A 12 7.93 6.13 -0.42
CA GLY A 12 8.28 7.40 -1.03
C GLY A 12 8.92 8.42 -0.09
N ASN A 13 8.97 8.15 1.21
CA ASN A 13 9.66 9.00 2.18
C ASN A 13 11.09 8.52 2.45
N SER A 14 11.90 9.41 3.03
CA SER A 14 13.29 9.12 3.36
C SER A 14 13.41 8.13 4.51
N CYS A 15 14.39 7.23 4.41
CA CYS A 15 14.68 6.21 5.41
C CYS A 15 16.18 6.04 5.63
N MET A 16 16.55 5.48 6.78
CA MET A 16 17.93 5.11 7.11
C MET A 16 18.14 3.60 7.18
N ILE A 17 17.10 2.86 7.56
CA ILE A 17 17.10 1.40 7.68
C ILE A 17 15.78 0.85 7.15
N GLU A 18 15.79 -0.43 6.82
CA GLU A 18 14.66 -1.16 6.23
C GLU A 18 13.42 -1.11 7.12
N GLU A 19 13.59 -1.28 8.43
CA GLU A 19 12.52 -1.40 9.42
C GLU A 19 11.71 -0.11 9.62
N GLN A 20 12.18 1.02 9.08
CA GLN A 20 11.41 2.26 9.05
C GLN A 20 10.30 2.19 8.00
N CYS A 21 10.49 1.45 6.93
CA CYS A 21 9.60 1.46 5.78
C CYS A 21 8.31 0.66 6.07
N LEU A 22 7.17 1.34 5.93
CA LEU A 22 5.85 0.73 6.06
C LEU A 22 5.45 0.02 4.76
N ASP A 23 4.37 -0.77 4.83
CA ASP A 23 3.72 -1.36 3.67
C ASP A 23 4.63 -2.24 2.80
N GLU A 24 5.52 -2.98 3.48
CA GLU A 24 6.51 -3.90 2.87
C GLU A 24 7.46 -3.21 1.86
N SER A 25 7.56 -1.88 1.91
CA SER A 25 8.54 -1.15 1.12
C SER A 25 9.95 -1.34 1.66
N ASN A 26 10.93 -1.21 0.78
CA ASN A 26 12.34 -1.44 1.07
C ASN A 26 13.10 -0.11 1.09
N CYS A 27 14.00 0.07 2.04
CA CYS A 27 14.83 1.25 2.15
C CYS A 27 15.99 1.21 1.13
N ILE A 28 15.74 1.75 -0.05
CA ILE A 28 16.66 1.73 -1.18
C ILE A 28 17.10 3.15 -1.49
N ASN A 29 18.42 3.40 -1.51
CA ASN A 29 18.98 4.73 -1.72
C ASN A 29 18.38 5.80 -0.78
N SER A 30 18.22 5.44 0.50
CA SER A 30 17.63 6.30 1.54
C SER A 30 16.18 6.71 1.30
N VAL A 31 15.42 5.96 0.49
CA VAL A 31 13.98 6.16 0.27
C VAL A 31 13.25 4.83 0.34
N CYS A 32 12.09 4.79 0.97
CA CYS A 32 11.24 3.61 0.98
C CYS A 32 10.62 3.37 -0.40
N LEU A 33 10.99 2.28 -1.08
CA LEU A 33 10.51 1.92 -2.41
C LEU A 33 9.69 0.64 -2.37
N CYS A 34 8.59 0.62 -3.13
CA CYS A 34 7.76 -0.56 -3.23
C CYS A 34 8.50 -1.73 -3.89
N PRO A 35 8.34 -2.97 -3.39
CA PRO A 35 9.03 -4.13 -3.93
C PRO A 35 8.59 -4.46 -5.37
N PHE A 36 9.35 -5.33 -6.02
CA PHE A 36 9.04 -5.76 -7.39
C PHE A 36 7.60 -6.30 -7.51
N GLY A 37 6.92 -5.93 -8.59
CA GLY A 37 5.51 -6.30 -8.82
C GLY A 37 4.51 -5.40 -8.11
N THR A 38 4.96 -4.39 -7.36
CA THR A 38 4.11 -3.36 -6.74
C THR A 38 4.56 -1.95 -7.13
N ARG A 39 3.67 -0.96 -6.95
CA ARG A 39 3.92 0.45 -7.24
C ARG A 39 3.36 1.33 -6.14
N LYS A 40 3.96 2.50 -5.95
CA LYS A 40 3.44 3.49 -5.01
C LYS A 40 2.14 4.12 -5.53
N LEU A 41 1.07 4.03 -4.73
CA LEU A 41 -0.18 4.74 -4.89
C LEU A 41 -0.58 5.35 -3.54
N ASN A 42 -0.70 6.68 -3.47
CA ASN A 42 -1.10 7.38 -2.24
C ASN A 42 -0.27 7.03 -0.98
N GLY A 43 1.02 6.71 -1.14
CA GLY A 43 1.87 6.32 0.00
C GLY A 43 1.79 4.84 0.37
N HIS A 44 1.13 4.02 -0.44
CA HIS A 44 1.01 2.57 -0.25
C HIS A 44 1.52 1.82 -1.47
N CYS A 45 2.02 0.60 -1.28
CA CYS A 45 2.44 -0.32 -2.31
C CYS A 45 1.25 -1.15 -2.75
N VAL A 46 0.79 -0.91 -3.99
CA VAL A 46 -0.30 -1.66 -4.61
C VAL A 46 0.24 -2.54 -5.74
N PRO A 47 -0.37 -3.71 -6.02
CA PRO A 47 0.03 -4.56 -7.13
C PRO A 47 0.08 -3.79 -8.48
N VAL A 48 1.13 -4.04 -9.26
CA VAL A 48 1.29 -3.48 -10.63
C VAL A 48 0.41 -4.20 -11.65
N LYS A 49 -0.21 -5.32 -11.28
CA LYS A 49 -1.28 -5.95 -12.06
C LYS A 49 -2.52 -5.04 -12.05
N ALA A 50 -2.40 -3.89 -12.70
CA ALA A 50 -3.51 -3.19 -13.27
C ALA A 50 -4.02 -4.11 -14.38
N SER A 51 -5.22 -4.64 -14.17
CA SER A 51 -6.11 -5.03 -15.24
C SER A 51 -5.91 -4.19 -16.49
N LEU A 52 -5.95 -4.79 -17.67
CA LEU A 52 -5.95 -4.02 -18.91
C LEU A 52 -7.20 -3.12 -19.03
N HIS A 53 -8.25 -3.42 -18.25
CA HIS A 53 -9.58 -2.83 -18.36
C HIS A 53 -9.90 -1.79 -17.28
N CYS A 54 -9.26 -1.82 -16.11
CA CYS A 54 -9.43 -0.82 -15.06
C CYS A 54 -8.30 0.22 -15.03
N LYS A 55 -8.59 1.35 -14.40
CA LYS A 55 -7.59 2.40 -14.19
C LYS A 55 -6.49 1.87 -13.28
N ALA A 56 -5.29 2.45 -13.39
CA ALA A 56 -4.20 2.10 -12.49
C ALA A 56 -4.60 2.22 -11.00
N THR A 57 -5.49 3.16 -10.65
CA THR A 57 -5.99 3.39 -9.29
C THR A 57 -7.06 2.40 -8.82
N GLN A 58 -7.36 1.38 -9.62
CA GLN A 58 -8.39 0.39 -9.37
C GLN A 58 -7.79 -1.00 -9.32
N LEU A 59 -8.48 -1.88 -8.61
CA LEU A 59 -8.22 -3.30 -8.52
C LEU A 59 -9.33 -4.03 -9.27
N GLU A 60 -8.95 -4.96 -10.15
CA GLU A 60 -9.91 -5.86 -10.82
C GLU A 60 -10.13 -7.09 -9.96
N ILE A 61 -11.38 -7.32 -9.58
CA ILE A 61 -11.82 -8.48 -8.80
C ILE A 61 -13.10 -8.98 -9.43
N ASP A 62 -13.12 -10.25 -9.84
CA ASP A 62 -14.28 -10.88 -10.50
C ASP A 62 -14.81 -10.05 -11.68
N ASP A 63 -13.90 -9.54 -12.54
CA ASP A 63 -14.16 -8.66 -13.69
C ASP A 63 -14.77 -7.28 -13.34
N GLU A 64 -14.77 -6.89 -12.06
CA GLU A 64 -15.20 -5.57 -11.60
C GLU A 64 -14.01 -4.66 -11.22
N CYS A 65 -14.07 -3.40 -11.65
CA CYS A 65 -13.09 -2.38 -11.33
C CYS A 65 -13.43 -1.65 -10.03
N LEU A 66 -12.74 -2.03 -8.96
CA LEU A 66 -12.95 -1.51 -7.62
C LEU A 66 -11.87 -0.49 -7.25
N ASP A 67 -12.25 0.71 -6.79
CA ASP A 67 -11.28 1.69 -6.32
C ASP A 67 -10.57 1.20 -5.05
N TYR A 68 -9.26 1.47 -4.96
CA TYR A 68 -8.54 1.33 -3.70
C TYR A 68 -9.13 2.28 -2.67
N SER A 69 -9.40 1.76 -1.47
CA SER A 69 -9.97 2.52 -0.38
C SER A 69 -8.89 2.98 0.58
N LYS A 70 -9.16 4.05 1.31
CA LYS A 70 -8.29 4.58 2.39
C LYS A 70 -8.98 4.33 3.74
N PRO A 71 -8.27 4.41 4.88
CA PRO A 71 -8.89 4.29 6.19
C PRO A 71 -10.16 5.16 6.33
N GLY A 72 -11.26 4.55 6.78
CA GLY A 72 -12.57 5.20 6.88
C GLY A 72 -13.36 5.36 5.57
N GLY A 73 -12.79 4.92 4.45
CA GLY A 73 -13.48 4.86 3.16
C GLY A 73 -14.37 3.62 3.01
N SER A 74 -15.28 3.65 2.05
CA SER A 74 -16.08 2.49 1.69
C SER A 74 -15.25 1.44 0.96
N CYS A 75 -15.62 0.18 1.12
CA CYS A 75 -15.02 -0.95 0.42
C CYS A 75 -16.08 -2.05 0.25
N VAL A 76 -15.77 -3.01 -0.60
CA VAL A 76 -16.55 -4.20 -0.92
C VAL A 76 -15.79 -5.44 -0.44
N VAL A 77 -14.47 -5.47 -0.66
CA VAL A 77 -13.59 -6.55 -0.19
C VAL A 77 -12.29 -6.03 0.41
N ASN A 78 -11.62 -6.86 1.20
CA ASN A 78 -10.39 -6.50 1.91
C ASN A 78 -9.26 -6.07 0.97
N GLN A 79 -9.18 -6.61 -0.25
CA GLN A 79 -8.11 -6.30 -1.21
C GLN A 79 -8.15 -4.83 -1.69
N GLN A 80 -9.28 -4.13 -1.56
CA GLN A 80 -9.35 -2.69 -1.79
C GLN A 80 -8.68 -1.90 -0.68
N CYS A 81 -8.62 -2.45 0.54
CA CYS A 81 -8.06 -1.78 1.70
C CYS A 81 -6.53 -1.85 1.64
N LEU A 82 -5.90 -0.69 1.47
CA LEU A 82 -4.45 -0.52 1.51
C LEU A 82 -3.86 -1.01 2.84
N SER A 83 -2.60 -1.47 2.83
CA SER A 83 -1.88 -1.95 4.02
C SER A 83 -2.50 -3.12 4.80
N MET A 84 -3.02 -4.13 4.07
CA MET A 84 -3.57 -5.36 4.65
C MET A 84 -4.74 -5.13 5.62
N SER A 85 -5.45 -4.02 5.45
CA SER A 85 -6.60 -3.68 6.27
C SER A 85 -7.85 -4.49 5.94
N THR A 86 -8.86 -4.36 6.79
CA THR A 86 -10.08 -5.15 6.67
C THR A 86 -11.24 -4.30 6.16
N CYS A 87 -12.24 -4.95 5.57
CA CYS A 87 -13.46 -4.35 5.07
C CYS A 87 -14.72 -4.86 5.82
N PRO A 88 -14.79 -4.75 7.16
CA PRO A 88 -15.97 -5.19 7.87
C PRO A 88 -17.16 -4.31 7.52
N LYS A 89 -18.26 -4.93 7.06
CA LYS A 89 -19.53 -4.26 6.75
C LYS A 89 -19.37 -3.11 5.72
N GLY A 90 -18.41 -3.22 4.82
CA GLY A 90 -18.20 -2.25 3.74
C GLY A 90 -17.44 -0.98 4.13
N LEU A 91 -16.73 -0.99 5.27
CA LEU A 91 -15.90 0.11 5.74
C LEU A 91 -14.46 -0.36 5.92
N PHE A 92 -13.50 0.41 5.39
CA PHE A 92 -12.08 0.17 5.63
C PHE A 92 -11.76 0.47 7.10
N LEU A 93 -11.33 -0.57 7.84
CA LEU A 93 -10.72 -0.48 9.18
C LEU A 93 -9.26 -0.95 9.19
#